data_AF-W5U7K1-F1
#
_entry.id   AF-W5U7K1-F1
#
_cell.length_a   1.000
_cell.length_b   1.000
_cell.length_c   1.000
_cell.angle_alpha   90.00
_cell.angle_beta   90.00
_cell.angle_gamma   90.00
#
_symmetry.space_group_name_H-M   'P 1'
#
loop_
_entity.id
_entity.type
_entity.pdbx_description
1 polymer ?
#
loop_
_entity_poly.entity_id
_entity_poly.type
_entity_poly.pdbx_seq_one_letter_code
_entity_poly.pdbx_strand_id
1 'polypeptide(L)'
;PTHLVFNGAVGALTGKNAMRAAVGETVLIVHSQANRDTRPHMIGGHGDHVWETGKFANPPLVDQETWFIRGGSAGAALYTFRQP
;
A
#
# COMPACT_ATOMS: atom_id res chain seq x y z
N PRO A 1 -17.90 2.75 -9.86
CA PRO A 1 -18.40 2.51 -8.49
C PRO A 1 -18.87 3.85 -7.91
N THR A 2 -19.95 3.89 -7.13
CA THR A 2 -20.38 5.12 -6.45
C THR A 2 -19.47 5.47 -5.28
N HIS A 3 -18.85 4.46 -4.65
CA HIS A 3 -17.88 4.62 -3.56
C HIS A 3 -16.70 3.65 -3.76
N LEU A 4 -15.50 4.13 -3.44
CA LEU A 4 -14.27 3.33 -3.34
C LEU A 4 -13.61 3.73 -2.01
N VAL A 5 -13.56 2.81 -1.07
CA VAL A 5 -13.16 3.10 0.31
C VAL A 5 -12.16 2.07 0.80
N PHE A 6 -11.23 2.50 1.65
CA PHE A 6 -10.44 1.58 2.46
C PHE A 6 -11.22 1.18 3.70
N ASN A 7 -11.08 -0.07 4.11
CA ASN A 7 -11.60 -0.62 5.37
C ASN A 7 -13.08 -0.32 5.67
N GLY A 8 -13.92 -0.30 4.62
CA GLY A 8 -15.38 -0.32 4.75
C GLY A 8 -16.09 1.03 4.81
N ALA A 9 -15.40 2.16 4.96
CA ALA A 9 -16.04 3.48 4.99
C ALA A 9 -15.11 4.63 4.54
N VAL A 10 -15.69 5.75 4.09
CA VAL A 10 -14.94 6.98 3.82
C VAL A 10 -14.27 7.44 5.10
N GLY A 11 -12.95 7.63 5.08
CA GLY A 11 -12.19 8.08 6.26
C GLY A 11 -11.93 7.00 7.31
N ALA A 12 -12.15 5.71 7.04
CA ALA A 12 -11.94 4.64 8.03
C ALA A 12 -10.51 4.60 8.62
N LEU A 13 -9.50 5.00 7.84
CA LEU A 13 -8.09 5.02 8.21
C LEU A 13 -7.54 6.44 8.47
N THR A 14 -8.37 7.34 9.02
CA THR A 14 -7.97 8.74 9.31
C THR A 14 -8.23 9.13 10.77
N GLY A 15 -7.75 10.32 11.16
CA GLY A 15 -7.94 10.88 12.50
C GLY A 15 -7.40 9.95 13.60
N LYS A 16 -8.25 9.60 14.57
CA LYS A 16 -7.87 8.69 15.66
C LYS A 16 -7.49 7.28 15.19
N ASN A 17 -7.95 6.88 13.99
CA ASN A 17 -7.69 5.58 13.37
C ASN A 17 -6.58 5.65 12.32
N ALA A 18 -5.87 6.77 12.21
CA ALA A 18 -4.76 6.90 11.27
C ALA A 18 -3.69 5.83 11.56
N MET A 19 -3.16 5.26 10.48
CA MET A 19 -1.98 4.39 10.57
C MET A 19 -0.82 5.21 11.12
N ARG A 20 0.00 4.59 11.98
CA ARG A 20 1.14 5.24 12.63
C ARG A 20 2.40 4.45 12.33
N ALA A 21 3.50 5.15 12.20
CA ALA A 21 4.85 4.62 12.13
C ALA A 21 5.81 5.64 12.74
N ALA A 22 6.99 5.21 13.14
CA ALA A 22 8.09 6.10 13.53
C ALA A 22 9.14 6.20 12.42
N VAL A 23 9.92 7.30 12.43
CA VAL A 23 11.12 7.39 11.57
C VAL A 23 12.08 6.24 11.90
N GLY A 24 12.56 5.56 10.87
CA GLY A 24 13.37 4.35 10.95
C GLY A 24 12.57 3.05 11.05
N GLU A 25 11.25 3.10 11.27
CA GLU A 25 10.41 1.92 11.26
C GLU A 25 10.15 1.44 9.82
N THR A 26 10.33 0.14 9.58
CA THR A 26 9.95 -0.51 8.33
C THR A 26 8.56 -1.12 8.48
N VAL A 27 7.63 -0.68 7.65
CA VAL A 27 6.23 -1.16 7.65
C VAL A 27 5.94 -1.94 6.39
N LEU A 28 5.28 -3.10 6.56
CA LEU A 28 4.69 -3.87 5.46
C LEU A 28 3.23 -3.43 5.27
N ILE A 29 2.91 -2.92 4.08
CA ILE A 29 1.55 -2.53 3.70
C ILE A 29 1.01 -3.57 2.72
N VAL A 30 0.03 -4.35 3.17
CA VAL A 30 -0.72 -5.29 2.32
C VAL A 30 -1.94 -4.59 1.76
N HIS A 31 -2.11 -4.63 0.44
CA HIS A 31 -3.22 -3.99 -0.26
C HIS A 31 -3.95 -5.00 -1.14
N SER A 32 -5.22 -5.24 -0.85
CA SER A 32 -6.07 -6.15 -1.63
C SER A 32 -7.15 -5.39 -2.39
N GLN A 33 -7.40 -5.80 -3.62
CA GLN A 33 -8.56 -5.37 -4.39
C GLN A 33 -9.14 -6.59 -5.11
N ALA A 34 -10.33 -7.04 -4.70
CA ALA A 34 -10.92 -8.29 -5.18
C ALA A 34 -11.61 -8.23 -6.55
N ASN A 35 -11.96 -7.04 -7.08
CA ASN A 35 -12.85 -6.91 -8.24
C ASN A 35 -12.42 -5.87 -9.29
N ARG A 36 -11.58 -4.90 -8.92
CA ARG A 36 -11.17 -3.82 -9.83
C ARG A 36 -9.74 -3.40 -9.55
N ASP A 37 -9.04 -2.99 -10.59
CA ASP A 37 -7.70 -2.46 -10.43
C ASP A 37 -7.65 -1.21 -9.54
N THR A 38 -6.54 -1.07 -8.82
CA THR A 38 -6.18 0.09 -8.01
C THR A 38 -4.68 0.38 -8.12
N ARG A 39 -4.29 1.63 -7.86
CA ARG A 39 -2.91 2.11 -7.96
C ARG A 39 -2.47 2.73 -6.63
N PRO A 40 -2.03 1.94 -5.63
CA PRO A 40 -1.61 2.49 -4.35
C PRO A 40 -0.38 3.39 -4.52
N HIS A 41 -0.35 4.48 -3.76
CA HIS A 41 0.72 5.46 -3.73
C HIS A 41 0.89 5.95 -2.29
N MET A 42 2.13 6.18 -1.86
CA MET A 42 2.43 6.83 -0.58
C MET A 42 2.91 8.26 -0.82
N ILE A 43 2.05 9.23 -0.57
CA ILE A 43 2.39 10.65 -0.75
C ILE A 43 3.58 11.00 0.15
N GLY A 44 4.66 11.50 -0.43
CA GLY A 44 5.90 11.86 0.30
C GLY A 44 6.82 10.68 0.64
N GLY A 45 6.47 9.45 0.22
CA GLY A 45 7.28 8.25 0.40
C GLY A 45 7.38 7.44 -0.90
N HIS A 46 7.78 6.18 -0.77
CA HIS A 46 7.89 5.22 -1.88
C HIS A 46 7.52 3.81 -1.38
N GLY A 47 7.48 2.84 -2.28
CA GLY A 47 7.66 1.43 -1.93
C GLY A 47 9.11 1.04 -2.14
N ASP A 48 9.87 0.88 -1.06
CA ASP A 48 11.29 0.47 -1.12
C ASP A 48 11.41 -0.91 -1.78
N HIS A 49 10.51 -1.83 -1.42
CA HIS A 49 10.35 -3.13 -2.05
C HIS A 49 8.86 -3.44 -2.28
N VAL A 50 8.47 -3.70 -3.52
CA VAL A 50 7.07 -3.90 -3.90
C VAL A 50 6.88 -5.20 -4.68
N TRP A 51 6.02 -6.07 -4.14
CA TRP A 51 5.44 -7.21 -4.84
C TRP A 51 4.04 -6.84 -5.31
N GLU A 52 3.93 -6.11 -6.41
CA GLU A 52 2.63 -5.62 -6.91
C GLU A 52 1.68 -6.76 -7.30
N THR A 53 2.22 -7.93 -7.66
CA THR A 53 1.45 -9.16 -7.93
C THR A 53 1.30 -10.07 -6.71
N GLY A 54 1.91 -9.72 -5.57
CA GLY A 54 1.79 -10.42 -4.28
C GLY A 54 2.32 -11.85 -4.28
N LYS A 55 3.49 -12.09 -4.88
CA LYS A 55 4.13 -13.42 -4.93
C LYS A 55 5.58 -13.29 -4.45
N PHE A 56 5.86 -13.71 -3.22
CA PHE A 56 7.17 -13.49 -2.58
C PHE A 56 8.33 -14.32 -3.15
N ALA A 57 8.03 -15.37 -3.92
CA ALA A 57 9.06 -16.11 -4.66
C ALA A 57 9.66 -15.28 -5.82
N ASN A 58 8.95 -14.25 -6.28
CA ASN A 58 9.45 -13.33 -7.28
C ASN A 58 10.23 -12.19 -6.60
N PRO A 59 11.27 -11.64 -7.24
CA PRO A 59 11.94 -10.46 -6.73
C PRO A 59 10.96 -9.26 -6.68
N PRO A 60 11.05 -8.40 -5.65
CA PRO A 60 10.27 -7.16 -5.62
C PRO A 60 10.80 -6.15 -6.64
N LEU A 61 9.91 -5.26 -7.08
CA LEU A 61 10.32 -3.99 -7.67
C LEU A 61 10.86 -3.07 -6.57
N VAL A 62 11.77 -2.18 -6.91
CA VAL A 62 12.37 -1.22 -5.98
C VAL A 62 11.98 0.21 -6.34
N ASP A 63 12.01 1.09 -5.33
CA ASP A 63 11.83 2.54 -5.46
C ASP A 63 10.56 2.97 -6.22
N GLN A 64 9.46 2.23 -6.02
CA GLN A 64 8.22 2.51 -6.73
C GLN A 64 7.50 3.72 -6.13
N GLU A 65 7.23 4.74 -6.94
CA GLU A 65 6.33 5.85 -6.57
C GLU A 65 4.89 5.36 -6.38
N THR A 66 4.41 4.54 -7.31
CA THR A 66 3.04 4.02 -7.39
C THR A 66 3.12 2.62 -7.97
N TRP A 67 2.32 1.68 -7.46
CA TRP A 67 2.30 0.32 -7.98
C TRP A 67 0.90 -0.14 -8.37
N PHE A 68 0.79 -1.24 -9.10
CA PHE A 68 -0.47 -1.67 -9.67
C PHE A 68 -0.99 -2.96 -9.03
N ILE A 69 -2.10 -2.85 -8.30
CA ILE A 69 -2.83 -4.03 -7.79
C ILE A 69 -3.96 -4.34 -8.76
N ARG A 70 -3.84 -5.48 -9.45
CA ARG A 70 -4.86 -6.00 -10.34
C ARG A 70 -6.11 -6.39 -9.56
N GLY A 71 -7.29 -6.15 -10.11
CA GLY A 71 -8.53 -6.68 -9.57
C GLY A 71 -8.47 -8.20 -9.42
N GLY A 72 -8.90 -8.70 -8.27
CA GLY A 72 -8.80 -10.13 -7.91
C GLY A 72 -7.46 -10.52 -7.29
N SER A 73 -6.65 -9.56 -6.82
CA SER A 73 -5.34 -9.83 -6.24
C SER A 73 -5.06 -9.02 -4.98
N ALA A 74 -3.99 -9.40 -4.29
CA ALA A 74 -3.36 -8.60 -3.26
C ALA A 74 -1.88 -8.43 -3.59
N GLY A 75 -1.33 -7.27 -3.25
CA GLY A 75 0.10 -6.99 -3.31
C GLY A 75 0.63 -6.48 -1.97
N ALA A 76 1.94 -6.34 -1.89
CA ALA A 76 2.64 -5.96 -0.68
C ALA A 76 3.75 -4.96 -0.99
N ALA A 77 3.91 -3.96 -0.14
CA ALA A 77 5.00 -2.99 -0.19
C ALA A 77 5.66 -2.84 1.17
N LEU A 78 6.99 -2.87 1.21
CA LEU A 78 7.79 -2.45 2.35
C LEU A 78 8.21 -0.99 2.16
N TYR A 79 8.18 -0.22 3.24
CA TYR A 79 8.77 1.11 3.28
C TYR A 79 9.37 1.38 4.66
N THR A 80 10.57 1.93 4.67
CA THR A 80 11.22 2.44 5.88
C THR A 80 11.04 3.96 5.94
N PHE A 81 10.33 4.44 6.96
CA PHE A 81 10.01 5.86 7.09
C PHE A 81 11.28 6.69 7.35
N ARG A 82 11.50 7.73 6.53
CA ARG A 82 12.68 8.61 6.62
C ARG A 82 12.36 10.02 7.11
N GLN A 83 11.08 10.36 7.20
CA GLN A 83 10.56 11.64 7.63
C GLN A 83 9.40 11.41 8.60
N PRO A 84 9.21 12.29 9.61
CA PRO A 84 8.11 12.19 10.58
C PRO A 84 6.74 12.50 9.97
#